data_AF-A0A453FTM4-F1
#
_entry.id   AF-A0A453FTM4-F1
#
_cell.length_a   1.000
_cell.length_b   1.000
_cell.length_c   1.000
_cell.angle_alpha   90.00
_cell.angle_beta   90.00
_cell.angle_gamma   90.00
#
_symmetry.space_group_name_H-M   'P 1'
#
loop_
_entity.id
_entity.type
_entity.pdbx_description
1 polymer ?
#
loop_
_entity_poly.entity_id
_entity_poly.type
_entity_poly.pdbx_seq_one_letter_code
_entity_poly.pdbx_strand_id
1 'polypeptide(L)' 'SEMDALDALGLVRYCCRRMLMTHVDLIEKLLNYNS' A
#
# COMPACT_ATOMS: atom_id res chain seq x y z
N SER A 1 0.28 -11.71 -9.14
CA SER A 1 -0.62 -11.62 -7.96
C SER A 1 -0.11 -10.55 -7.01
N GLU A 2 -0.95 -10.01 -6.11
CA GLU A 2 -0.50 -9.00 -5.11
C GLU A 2 0.67 -9.53 -4.27
N MET A 3 0.68 -10.82 -3.98
CA MET A 3 1.76 -11.48 -3.25
C MET A 3 3.08 -11.50 -4.04
N ASP A 4 3.04 -11.83 -5.33
CA ASP A 4 4.21 -11.83 -6.22
C ASP A 4 4.84 -10.43 -6.35
N ALA A 5 4.01 -9.37 -6.34
CA ALA A 5 4.49 -7.99 -6.35
C ALA A 5 5.22 -7.64 -5.05
N LEU A 6 4.69 -8.06 -3.90
CA LEU A 6 5.34 -7.88 -2.60
C LEU A 6 6.62 -8.73 -2.49
N ASP A 7 6.66 -9.90 -3.12
CA ASP A 7 7.86 -10.76 -3.21
C ASP A 7 8.94 -10.12 -4.09
N ALA A 8 8.56 -9.55 -5.23
CA ALA A 8 9.47 -8.81 -6.10
C ALA A 8 10.10 -7.58 -5.39
N LEU A 9 9.39 -6.98 -4.44
CA LEU A 9 9.88 -5.90 -3.56
C LEU A 9 10.70 -6.41 -2.36
N GLY A 10 10.89 -7.73 -2.21
CA GLY A 10 11.65 -8.34 -1.13
C GLY A 10 10.97 -8.30 0.24
N LEU A 11 9.66 -8.05 0.30
CA LEU A 11 8.92 -7.91 1.56
C LEU A 11 8.51 -9.27 2.12
N VAL A 12 9.45 -10.00 2.68
CA VAL A 12 9.21 -11.39 3.13
C VAL A 12 8.40 -11.49 4.44
N ARG A 13 8.55 -10.52 5.36
CA ARG A 13 7.92 -10.54 6.68
C ARG A 13 6.46 -10.06 6.63
N TYR A 14 5.57 -10.72 7.36
CA TYR A 14 4.14 -10.38 7.41
C TYR A 14 3.88 -8.93 7.86
N CYS A 15 4.70 -8.41 8.79
CA CYS A 15 4.57 -7.04 9.26
C CYS A 15 4.82 -6.03 8.13
N CYS A 16 5.73 -6.33 7.21
CA CYS A 16 6.03 -5.48 6.05
C CYS A 16 4.95 -5.60 4.97
N ARG A 17 4.45 -6.82 4.71
CA ARG A 17 3.38 -7.04 3.72
C ARG A 17 2.08 -6.36 4.15
N ARG A 18 1.72 -6.46 5.43
CA ARG A 18 0.49 -5.85 5.96
C ARG A 18 0.45 -4.34 5.73
N MET A 19 1.58 -3.64 5.86
CA MET A 19 1.64 -2.19 5.64
C MET A 19 1.12 -1.79 4.25
N LEU A 20 1.42 -2.59 3.23
CA LEU A 20 0.99 -2.33 1.85
C LEU A 20 -0.36 -2.97 1.52
N MET A 21 -0.60 -4.20 1.97
CA MET A 21 -1.88 -4.89 1.72
C MET A 21 -3.07 -4.17 2.34
N THR A 22 -2.88 -3.46 3.47
CA THR A 22 -3.95 -2.70 4.13
C THR A 22 -3.81 -1.19 3.96
N HIS A 23 -2.95 -0.72 3.06
CA HIS A 23 -2.79 0.70 2.81
C HIS A 23 -4.09 1.26 2.19
N VAL A 24 -4.57 2.38 2.72
CA VAL A 24 -5.68 3.14 2.13
C VAL A 24 -5.14 4.50 1.73
N ASP A 25 -5.22 4.83 0.46
CA ASP A 25 -4.74 6.11 -0.03
C ASP A 25 -5.80 7.21 0.17
N LEU A 26 -5.60 8.04 1.18
CA LEU A 26 -6.49 9.16 1.50
C LEU A 26 -6.08 10.45 0.80
N ILE A 27 -4.88 10.54 0.22
CA ILE A 27 -4.37 11.80 -0.32
C ILE A 27 -5.21 12.29 -1.49
N GLU A 28 -5.65 11.39 -2.36
CA GLU A 28 -6.51 11.70 -3.51
C GLU A 28 -7.82 12.36 -3.07
N LYS A 29 -8.38 11.92 -1.93
CA LYS A 29 -9.61 12.49 -1.37
C LYS A 29 -9.37 13.87 -0.78
N LEU A 30 -8.25 14.04 -0.09
CA LEU A 30 -7.88 15.31 0.55
C LEU A 30 -7.56 16.42 -0.46
N LEU A 31 -6.95 16.08 -1.60
CA LEU A 31 -6.63 17.03 -2.67
C LEU A 31 -7.88 17.70 -3.26
N ASN A 32 -9.02 17.02 -3.26
CA ASN A 32 -10.29 17.56 -3.75
C ASN A 32 -10.95 18.61 -2.82
N TYR A 33 -10.42 18.85 -1.62
CA TYR A 33 -10.97 19.85 -0.68
C TYR A 33 -10.32 21.23 -0.79
N ASN A 34 -9.21 21.37 -1.52
CA ASN A 34 -8.47 22.64 -1.65
C ASN A 34 -8.84 23.44 -2.92
N SER A 35 -9.96 23.09 -3.56
CA SER A 35 -10.59 23.87 -4.64
C SER A 35 -11.63 24.84 -4.09
#